data_AF-G3F4H0-F1
#
_entry.id   AF-G3F4H0-F1
#
_cell.length_a   1.000
_cell.length_b   1.000
_cell.length_c   1.000
_cell.angle_alpha   90.00
_cell.angle_beta   90.00
_cell.angle_gamma   90.00
#
_symmetry.space_group_name_H-M   'P 1'
#
loop_
_entity.id
_entity.type
_entity.pdbx_description
1 polymer ?
#
loop_
_entity_poly.entity_id
_entity_poly.type
_entity_poly.pdbx_seq_one_letter_code
_entity_poly.pdbx_strand_id
1 'polypeptide(L)'
;NIAITDINPKYVWGGDAITINQADLVWVDHVTTARIGRQHYVLGTEASNRITLSNNYIDGESDYSATCDNHHYWNIYLDGSSDKVTLKGNYLYKTSGRAPKVQGNTY
;
A
#
# COMPACT_ATOMS: atom_id res chain seq x y z
N ASN A 1 -10.54 -7.19 7.91
CA ASN A 1 -11.26 -6.49 9.00
C ASN A 1 -10.34 -6.28 10.21
N ILE A 2 -9.24 -5.58 9.99
CA ILE A 2 -8.25 -5.17 11.01
C ILE A 2 -7.71 -3.80 10.61
N ALA A 3 -7.02 -3.12 11.54
CA ALA A 3 -6.32 -1.87 11.26
C ALA A 3 -4.82 -2.03 11.54
N ILE A 4 -4.00 -1.48 10.64
CA ILE A 4 -2.54 -1.38 10.79
C ILE A 4 -2.19 0.11 10.68
N THR A 5 -1.80 0.72 11.79
CA THR A 5 -1.61 2.17 11.88
C THR A 5 -0.37 2.55 12.69
N ASP A 6 -0.01 3.83 12.64
CA ASP A 6 0.94 4.45 13.56
C ASP A 6 2.36 3.87 13.50
N ILE A 7 2.82 3.57 12.29
CA ILE A 7 4.18 3.06 12.05
C ILE A 7 5.06 4.22 11.62
N ASN A 8 5.74 4.86 12.58
CA ASN A 8 6.76 5.89 12.35
C ASN A 8 6.34 6.96 11.30
N PRO A 9 5.19 7.64 11.48
CA PRO A 9 4.54 8.43 10.42
C PRO A 9 5.41 9.57 9.86
N LYS A 10 6.35 10.09 10.65
CA LYS A 10 7.27 11.16 10.22
C LYS A 10 8.40 10.68 9.30
N TYR A 11 8.76 9.40 9.37
CA TYR A 11 10.01 8.90 8.82
C TYR A 11 9.76 8.00 7.61
N VAL A 12 10.15 8.48 6.43
CA VAL A 12 10.31 7.60 5.27
C VAL A 12 11.35 6.54 5.65
N TRP A 13 11.07 5.28 5.28
CA TRP A 13 11.82 4.10 5.72
C TRP A 13 11.61 3.69 7.18
N GLY A 14 10.77 4.39 7.93
CA GLY A 14 10.37 4.02 9.28
C GLY A 14 9.48 2.77 9.35
N GLY A 15 8.90 2.35 8.22
CA GLY A 15 8.17 1.09 8.09
C GLY A 15 7.10 1.12 7.00
N ASP A 16 6.69 -0.07 6.57
CA ASP A 16 5.57 -0.32 5.67
C ASP A 16 4.47 -1.07 6.42
N ALA A 17 3.21 -0.89 6.04
CA ALA A 17 2.10 -1.59 6.70
C ALA A 17 1.97 -3.03 6.23
N ILE A 18 1.85 -3.27 4.92
CA ILE A 18 1.69 -4.61 4.34
C ILE A 18 2.74 -4.81 3.24
N THR A 19 3.61 -5.78 3.47
CA THR A 19 4.65 -6.22 2.52
C THR A 19 4.35 -7.64 2.05
N ILE A 20 4.27 -7.83 0.74
CA ILE A 20 4.12 -9.13 0.10
C ILE A 20 5.29 -9.30 -0.86
N ASN A 21 6.16 -10.27 -0.58
CA ASN A 21 7.33 -10.55 -1.40
C ASN A 21 7.55 -12.06 -1.38
N GLN A 22 7.50 -12.71 -2.56
CA GLN A 22 7.55 -14.17 -2.69
C GLN A 22 6.36 -14.89 -2.02
N ALA A 23 5.14 -14.66 -2.54
CA ALA A 23 3.91 -15.26 -2.04
C ALA A 23 2.96 -15.63 -3.21
N ASP A 24 1.86 -16.31 -2.90
CA ASP A 24 0.78 -16.59 -3.85
C ASP A 24 -0.55 -16.76 -3.10
N LEU A 25 -1.66 -16.50 -3.78
CA LEU A 25 -3.03 -16.57 -3.23
C LEU A 25 -3.23 -15.73 -1.96
N VAL A 26 -2.80 -14.47 -1.99
CA VAL A 26 -3.03 -13.54 -0.87
C VAL A 26 -4.29 -12.71 -1.13
N TRP A 27 -5.17 -12.67 -0.14
CA TRP A 27 -6.34 -11.82 -0.14
C TRP A 27 -6.32 -10.86 1.04
N VAL A 28 -6.28 -9.57 0.75
CA VAL A 28 -6.39 -8.50 1.74
C VAL A 28 -7.74 -7.82 1.57
N ASP A 29 -8.60 -7.98 2.59
CA ASP A 29 -9.99 -7.52 2.55
C ASP A 29 -10.42 -6.80 3.82
N HIS A 30 -11.13 -5.68 3.62
CA HIS A 30 -11.62 -4.81 4.70
C HIS A 30 -10.51 -4.45 5.70
N VAL A 31 -9.31 -4.12 5.23
CA VAL A 31 -8.20 -3.63 6.05
C VAL A 31 -8.14 -2.10 5.98
N THR A 32 -7.92 -1.46 7.12
CA THR A 32 -7.61 -0.03 7.20
C THR A 32 -6.11 0.16 7.43
N THR A 33 -5.48 1.03 6.64
CA THR A 33 -4.09 1.47 6.87
C THR A 33 -4.03 2.99 6.99
N ALA A 34 -3.35 3.51 8.02
CA ALA A 34 -3.28 4.95 8.31
C ALA A 34 -1.98 5.34 9.01
N ARG A 35 -1.48 6.57 8.79
CA ARG A 35 -0.30 7.13 9.49
C ARG A 35 0.94 6.22 9.43
N ILE A 36 1.30 5.80 8.22
CA ILE A 36 2.45 4.92 7.93
C ILE A 36 3.62 5.74 7.40
N GLY A 37 4.85 5.45 7.83
CA GLY A 37 6.04 6.20 7.42
C GLY A 37 6.38 6.06 5.94
N ARG A 38 6.17 4.87 5.36
CA ARG A 38 6.34 4.59 3.92
C ARG A 38 5.13 3.86 3.36
N GLN A 39 5.25 2.69 2.73
CA GLN A 39 4.17 2.11 1.91
C GLN A 39 2.99 1.63 2.77
N HIS A 40 1.77 1.96 2.35
CA HIS A 40 0.58 1.25 2.87
C HIS A 40 0.56 -0.20 2.34
N TYR A 41 0.87 -0.39 1.06
CA TYR A 41 1.00 -1.69 0.41
C TYR A 41 2.24 -1.72 -0.47
N VAL A 42 3.08 -2.73 -0.30
CA VAL A 42 4.22 -3.00 -1.19
C VAL A 42 4.23 -4.46 -1.64
N LEU A 43 4.24 -4.67 -2.95
CA LEU A 43 4.40 -5.97 -3.59
C LEU A 43 5.76 -6.01 -4.31
N GLY A 44 6.54 -7.07 -4.05
CA GLY A 44 7.80 -7.33 -4.73
C GLY A 44 9.06 -7.05 -3.90
N THR A 45 10.26 -7.22 -4.48
CA THR A 45 10.49 -7.38 -5.94
C THR A 45 10.35 -8.81 -6.50
N GLU A 46 10.26 -9.84 -5.65
CA GLU A 46 9.98 -11.21 -6.10
C GLU A 46 8.50 -11.38 -6.47
N ALA A 47 8.17 -12.46 -7.16
CA ALA A 47 6.79 -12.72 -7.62
C ALA A 47 5.82 -12.87 -6.43
N SER A 48 4.78 -12.05 -6.40
CA SER A 48 3.64 -12.13 -5.49
C SER A 48 2.45 -12.89 -6.11
N ASN A 49 2.51 -13.21 -7.40
CA ASN A 49 1.54 -14.05 -8.11
C ASN A 49 0.10 -13.53 -7.97
N ARG A 50 -0.83 -14.31 -7.40
CA ARG A 50 -2.26 -13.97 -7.36
C ARG A 50 -2.60 -13.19 -6.10
N ILE A 51 -2.88 -11.90 -6.26
CA ILE A 51 -3.21 -10.99 -5.15
C ILE A 51 -4.57 -10.34 -5.39
N THR A 52 -5.41 -10.31 -4.35
CA THR A 52 -6.62 -9.46 -4.35
C THR A 52 -6.55 -8.48 -3.19
N LEU A 53 -6.65 -7.19 -3.51
CA LEU A 53 -6.87 -6.11 -2.55
C LEU A 53 -8.31 -5.63 -2.75
N SER A 54 -9.21 -5.97 -1.83
CA SER A 54 -10.62 -5.58 -1.92
C SER A 54 -11.15 -4.84 -0.70
N ASN A 55 -12.03 -3.86 -0.93
CA ASN A 55 -12.75 -3.16 0.15
C ASN A 55 -11.86 -2.57 1.25
N ASN A 56 -10.59 -2.30 0.95
CA ASN A 56 -9.65 -1.75 1.92
C ASN A 56 -9.78 -0.23 1.97
N TYR A 57 -9.51 0.34 3.15
CA TYR A 57 -9.43 1.78 3.34
C TYR A 57 -7.97 2.21 3.53
N ILE A 58 -7.48 3.01 2.60
CA ILE A 58 -6.16 3.64 2.65
C ILE A 58 -6.38 5.09 3.06
N ASP A 59 -6.12 5.36 4.33
CA ASP A 59 -6.21 6.69 4.90
C ASP A 59 -4.86 7.40 4.79
N GLY A 60 -4.74 8.27 3.79
CA GLY A 60 -3.57 9.08 3.55
C GLY A 60 -3.48 10.34 4.43
N GLU A 61 -4.40 10.55 5.37
CA GLU A 61 -4.29 11.63 6.34
C GLU A 61 -3.13 11.40 7.32
N SER A 62 -2.18 12.33 7.33
CA SER A 62 -1.01 12.29 8.21
C SER A 62 -0.53 13.71 8.48
N ASP A 63 -0.07 13.97 9.72
CA ASP A 63 0.58 15.23 10.10
C ASP A 63 1.93 15.44 9.41
N TYR A 64 2.49 14.35 8.85
CA TYR A 64 3.75 14.35 8.12
C TYR A 64 3.53 13.75 6.74
N SER A 65 3.86 14.52 5.71
CA SER A 65 3.74 14.11 4.31
C SER A 65 4.97 14.55 3.53
N ALA A 66 5.40 13.74 2.56
CA ALA A 66 6.51 14.09 1.66
C ALA A 66 6.21 15.34 0.81
N THR A 67 4.93 15.67 0.65
CA THR A 67 4.42 16.86 -0.06
C THR A 67 4.10 18.04 0.87
N CYS A 68 4.36 17.91 2.18
CA CYS A 68 4.15 18.96 3.19
C CYS A 68 2.72 19.57 3.24
N ASP A 69 1.69 18.79 2.89
CA ASP A 69 0.28 19.21 2.76
C ASP A 69 -0.72 18.22 3.39
N ASN A 70 -0.23 17.34 4.27
CA ASN A 70 -0.98 16.30 4.95
C ASN A 70 -1.61 15.23 4.04
N HIS A 71 -1.10 15.07 2.81
CA HIS A 71 -1.48 14.00 1.89
C HIS A 71 -0.37 12.95 1.74
N HIS A 72 -0.70 11.69 1.96
CA HIS A 72 0.31 10.63 1.94
C HIS A 72 0.73 10.25 0.52
N TYR A 73 2.04 10.20 0.27
CA TYR A 73 2.60 9.95 -1.06
C TYR A 73 2.87 8.45 -1.35
N TRP A 74 3.03 7.63 -0.32
CA TRP A 74 3.54 6.26 -0.42
C TRP A 74 2.41 5.24 -0.21
N ASN A 75 1.43 5.18 -1.11
CA ASN A 75 0.24 4.34 -0.88
C ASN A 75 0.45 2.88 -1.31
N ILE A 76 0.24 2.59 -2.59
CA ILE A 76 0.32 1.25 -3.18
C ILE A 76 1.46 1.22 -4.19
N TYR A 77 2.45 0.37 -3.93
CA TYR A 77 3.56 0.14 -4.84
C TYR A 77 3.61 -1.32 -5.31
N LEU A 78 3.27 -1.53 -6.59
CA LEU A 78 3.25 -2.83 -7.24
C LEU A 78 4.50 -2.97 -8.11
N ASP A 79 5.47 -3.75 -7.64
CA ASP A 79 6.80 -3.90 -8.24
C ASP A 79 7.25 -5.37 -8.29
N GLY A 80 6.30 -6.30 -8.36
CA GLY A 80 6.58 -7.73 -8.45
C GLY A 80 7.00 -8.16 -9.86
N SER A 81 7.71 -9.28 -9.93
CA SER A 81 8.27 -9.82 -11.17
C SER A 81 7.31 -10.71 -11.98
N SER A 82 6.14 -11.07 -11.44
CA SER A 82 5.09 -11.83 -12.16
C SER A 82 3.76 -11.81 -11.40
N ASP A 83 3.17 -10.63 -11.25
CA ASP A 83 1.99 -10.43 -10.40
C ASP A 83 0.70 -10.30 -11.22
N LYS A 84 -0.39 -10.81 -10.65
CA LYS A 84 -1.77 -10.68 -11.10
C LYS A 84 -2.58 -10.07 -9.97
N VAL A 85 -2.83 -8.77 -10.03
CA VAL A 85 -3.38 -8.01 -8.90
C VAL A 85 -4.78 -7.50 -9.22
N THR A 86 -5.77 -7.94 -8.42
CA THR A 86 -7.12 -7.36 -8.45
C THR A 86 -7.25 -6.28 -7.39
N LEU A 87 -7.50 -5.03 -7.81
CA LEU A 87 -7.88 -3.92 -6.91
C LEU A 87 -9.36 -3.61 -7.12
N LYS A 88 -10.23 -3.93 -6.14
CA LYS A 88 -11.68 -3.74 -6.28
C LYS A 88 -12.31 -3.15 -5.03
N GLY A 89 -13.04 -2.04 -5.18
CA GLY A 89 -13.82 -1.44 -4.09
C GLY A 89 -12.97 -0.84 -2.96
N ASN A 90 -11.67 -0.62 -3.17
CA ASN A 90 -10.83 0.05 -2.19
C ASN A 90 -11.12 1.56 -2.19
N TYR A 91 -11.03 2.18 -1.01
CA TYR A 91 -11.12 3.62 -0.86
C TYR A 91 -9.74 4.21 -0.57
N LEU A 92 -9.21 4.98 -1.51
CA LEU A 92 -7.95 5.72 -1.35
C LEU A 92 -8.31 7.18 -1.04
N TYR A 93 -8.02 7.63 0.17
CA TYR A 93 -8.39 8.95 0.66
C TYR A 93 -7.12 9.77 0.98
N LYS A 94 -7.15 11.06 0.63
CA LYS A 94 -6.10 12.04 0.98
C LYS A 94 -4.68 11.59 0.61
N THR A 95 -4.51 11.06 -0.59
CA THR A 95 -3.23 10.59 -1.13
C THR A 95 -2.64 11.59 -2.12
N SER A 96 -1.32 11.74 -2.20
CA SER A 96 -0.62 12.61 -3.16
C SER A 96 0.20 11.86 -4.23
N GLY A 97 0.34 10.54 -4.13
CA GLY A 97 1.12 9.74 -5.08
C GLY A 97 1.01 8.24 -4.86
N ARG A 98 1.63 7.46 -5.77
CA ARG A 98 1.67 5.98 -5.75
C ARG A 98 0.30 5.35 -5.40
N ALA A 99 -0.75 5.78 -6.09
CA ALA A 99 -2.13 5.38 -5.81
C ALA A 99 -2.86 4.84 -7.06
N PRO A 100 -2.41 3.72 -7.67
CA PRO A 100 -1.19 2.97 -7.39
C PRO A 100 0.01 3.42 -8.27
N LYS A 101 1.23 3.00 -7.90
CA LYS A 101 2.36 2.91 -8.81
C LYS A 101 2.50 1.47 -9.28
N VAL A 102 2.46 1.24 -10.59
CA VAL A 102 2.56 -0.10 -11.22
C VAL A 102 3.81 -0.17 -12.09
N GLN A 103 4.62 -1.20 -11.90
CA GLN A 103 5.81 -1.48 -12.71
C GLN A 103 6.24 -2.96 -12.55
N GLY A 104 7.45 -3.28 -12.99
CA GLY A 104 7.93 -4.67 -13.05
C GLY A 104 7.14 -5.44 -14.11
N ASN A 105 6.63 -6.61 -13.73
CA ASN A 105 5.72 -7.41 -14.54
C ASN A 105 4.48 -7.73 -13.70
N THR A 106 3.76 -6.66 -13.37
CA THR A 106 2.51 -6.69 -12.61
C THR A 106 1.36 -6.19 -13.48
N TYR A 107 0.24 -6.92 -13.52
CA TYR A 107 -0.98 -6.54 -14.25
C TYR A 107 -2.27 -7.01 -13.57
#